data_AF-A0A7X5ECN0-F1
#
_entry.id   AF-A0A7X5ECN0-F1
#
_cell.length_a   1.000
_cell.length_b   1.000
_cell.length_c   1.000
_cell.angle_alpha   90.00
_cell.angle_beta   90.00
_cell.angle_gamma   90.00
#
_symmetry.space_group_name_H-M   'P 1'
#
loop_
_entity.id
_entity.type
_entity.pdbx_description
1 polymer ?
#
loop_
_entity_poly.entity_id
_entity_poly.type
_entity_poly.pdbx_seq_one_letter_code
_entity_poly.pdbx_strand_id
1 'polypeptide(L)'
;AEMELEEFIERISHTIRTAETVEQYVKMTKAKQDAIKDVGGFVMGKLKGGRRKKDCVEFRSALTLDMDHAVQDIPEQVEMFFDFQCLIYSTHKHTPENPRLRLIIPLSRNVSPDEYVAVARKVAEDIGIEMFDDTTYEPSRLMYWPSTSADGKFIFRDIEGEPLNPDEVLSRYQDWRDSSEWPVSSRQQ
;
A
#
# COMPACT_ATOMS: atom_id res chain seq x y z
N ALA A 1 -1.37 -17.26 -14.27
CA ALA A 1 -2.67 -16.59 -14.28
C ALA A 1 -2.54 -15.34 -13.43
N GLU A 2 -3.14 -14.24 -13.86
CA GLU A 2 -3.36 -13.09 -13.00
C GLU A 2 -4.35 -13.51 -11.91
N MET A 3 -4.16 -13.05 -10.67
CA MET A 3 -5.02 -13.38 -9.53
C MET A 3 -6.26 -12.50 -9.58
N GLU A 4 -7.45 -13.08 -9.48
CA GLU A 4 -8.70 -12.32 -9.45
C GLU A 4 -8.80 -11.50 -8.15
N LEU A 5 -9.56 -10.39 -8.17
CA LEU A 5 -9.66 -9.48 -7.02
C LEU A 5 -10.21 -10.19 -5.77
N GLU A 6 -11.21 -11.06 -5.92
CA GLU A 6 -11.77 -11.84 -4.81
C GLU A 6 -10.73 -12.79 -4.20
N GLU A 7 -9.94 -13.48 -5.04
CA GLU A 7 -8.85 -14.34 -4.56
C GLU A 7 -7.77 -13.53 -3.83
N PHE A 8 -7.49 -12.32 -4.31
CA PHE A 8 -6.56 -11.40 -3.67
C PHE A 8 -7.07 -10.96 -2.30
N ILE A 9 -8.34 -10.54 -2.20
CA ILE A 9 -9.00 -10.12 -0.96
C ILE A 9 -8.96 -11.26 0.06
N GLU A 10 -9.41 -12.45 -0.32
CA GLU A 10 -9.40 -13.63 0.55
C GLU A 10 -7.98 -13.87 1.07
N ARG A 11 -6.96 -13.81 0.20
CA ARG A 11 -5.57 -14.01 0.59
C ARG A 11 -5.06 -12.97 1.60
N ILE A 12 -5.35 -11.69 1.41
CA ILE A 12 -4.86 -10.63 2.31
C ILE A 12 -5.70 -10.48 3.58
N SER A 13 -6.89 -11.10 3.62
CA SER A 13 -7.73 -11.17 4.83
C SER A 13 -7.17 -12.09 5.92
N HIS A 14 -6.16 -12.89 5.58
CA HIS A 14 -5.45 -13.77 6.50
C HIS A 14 -3.97 -13.39 6.64
N THR A 15 -3.38 -13.70 7.78
CA THR A 15 -1.96 -13.44 8.04
C THR A 15 -1.17 -14.72 8.29
N ILE A 16 0.07 -14.76 7.81
CA ILE A 16 1.03 -15.80 8.19
C ILE A 16 1.64 -15.44 9.53
N ARG A 17 1.43 -16.30 10.53
CA ARG A 17 2.02 -16.15 11.86
C ARG A 17 3.46 -16.66 11.86
N THR A 18 4.38 -15.80 12.29
CA THR A 18 5.79 -16.13 12.51
C THR A 18 6.04 -16.52 13.96
N ALA A 19 7.21 -17.12 14.25
CA ALA A 19 7.45 -17.78 15.53
C ALA A 19 7.89 -16.83 16.65
N GLU A 20 8.45 -15.67 16.31
CA GLU A 20 8.92 -14.69 17.27
C GLU A 20 7.78 -13.83 17.83
N THR A 21 8.00 -13.25 19.01
CA THR A 21 7.13 -12.21 19.55
C THR A 21 7.42 -10.84 18.94
N VAL A 22 6.48 -9.90 19.04
CA VAL A 22 6.67 -8.50 18.62
C VAL A 22 7.93 -7.92 19.29
N GLU A 23 8.11 -8.16 20.59
CA GLU A 23 9.27 -7.67 21.34
C GLU A 23 10.58 -8.26 20.79
N GLN A 24 10.59 -9.56 20.49
CA GLN A 24 11.75 -10.22 19.89
C GLN A 24 12.05 -9.64 18.51
N TYR A 25 11.04 -9.49 17.65
CA TYR A 25 11.17 -8.97 16.29
C TYR A 25 11.81 -7.58 16.27
N VAL A 26 11.32 -6.66 17.11
CA VAL A 26 11.82 -5.27 17.19
C VAL A 26 13.30 -5.22 17.59
N LYS A 27 13.78 -6.15 18.41
CA LYS A 27 15.19 -6.23 18.84
C LYS A 27 16.12 -6.86 17.79
N MET A 28 15.58 -7.45 16.72
CA MET A 28 16.39 -8.07 15.67
C MET A 28 17.02 -7.04 14.73
N THR A 29 18.10 -7.44 14.06
CA THR A 29 18.69 -6.62 12.99
C THR A 29 17.70 -6.45 11.83
N LYS A 30 17.83 -5.35 11.08
CA LYS A 30 17.01 -5.09 9.89
C LYS A 30 17.01 -6.27 8.91
N ALA A 31 18.18 -6.86 8.65
CA ALA A 31 18.30 -8.02 7.76
C ALA A 31 17.47 -9.23 8.25
N LYS A 32 17.45 -9.49 9.56
CA LYS A 32 16.66 -10.59 10.13
C LYS A 32 15.16 -10.27 10.14
N GLN A 33 14.79 -9.02 10.43
CA GLN A 33 13.41 -8.53 10.32
C GLN A 33 12.87 -8.68 8.89
N ASP A 34 13.69 -8.33 7.90
CA ASP A 34 13.35 -8.43 6.47
C ASP A 34 13.21 -9.90 6.04
N ALA A 35 14.09 -10.79 6.52
CA ALA A 35 13.99 -12.22 6.23
C ALA A 35 12.74 -12.89 6.85
N ILE A 36 12.35 -12.49 8.07
CA ILE A 36 11.18 -13.06 8.78
C ILE A 36 9.87 -12.60 8.15
N LYS A 37 9.76 -11.30 7.84
CA LYS A 37 8.51 -10.74 7.30
C LYS A 37 8.26 -11.14 5.85
N ASP A 38 9.30 -11.55 5.13
CA ASP A 38 9.22 -11.98 3.74
C ASP A 38 8.59 -13.37 3.61
N VAL A 39 7.26 -13.35 3.52
CA VAL A 39 6.42 -14.52 3.22
C VAL A 39 5.93 -14.46 1.76
N GLY A 40 6.70 -13.80 0.89
CA GLY A 40 6.33 -13.44 -0.47
C GLY A 40 5.63 -12.08 -0.56
N GLY A 41 5.27 -11.68 -1.78
CA GLY A 41 4.59 -10.40 -2.01
C GLY A 41 3.95 -10.26 -3.39
N PHE A 42 3.42 -9.08 -3.64
CA PHE A 42 2.68 -8.69 -4.85
C PHE A 42 2.99 -7.26 -5.28
N VAL A 43 2.54 -6.90 -6.49
CA VAL A 43 2.63 -5.55 -7.03
C VAL A 43 1.24 -4.99 -7.40
N MET A 44 0.19 -5.80 -7.55
CA MET A 44 -1.11 -5.40 -8.14
C MET A 44 -0.91 -4.74 -9.52
N GLY A 45 -0.45 -5.55 -10.46
CA GLY A 45 -0.11 -5.12 -11.81
C GLY A 45 0.82 -6.12 -12.48
N LYS A 46 1.25 -5.79 -13.70
CA LYS A 46 2.08 -6.68 -14.51
C LYS A 46 3.52 -6.20 -14.59
N LEU A 47 4.45 -7.13 -14.35
CA LEU A 47 5.88 -6.92 -14.54
C LEU A 47 6.38 -7.62 -15.82
N LYS A 48 7.03 -6.88 -16.72
CA LYS A 48 7.72 -7.38 -17.91
C LYS A 48 8.78 -8.41 -17.52
N GLY A 49 8.61 -9.64 -17.99
CA GLY A 49 9.54 -10.75 -17.72
C GLY A 49 9.69 -11.12 -16.24
N GLY A 50 8.74 -10.73 -15.37
CA GLY A 50 8.77 -11.01 -13.93
C GLY A 50 9.88 -10.32 -13.15
N ARG A 51 10.60 -9.35 -13.74
CA ARG A 51 11.74 -8.67 -13.10
C ARG A 51 11.28 -7.39 -12.39
N ARG A 52 11.75 -7.19 -11.15
CA ARG A 52 11.47 -6.01 -10.31
C ARG A 52 12.49 -4.90 -10.57
N LYS A 53 12.46 -4.30 -11.76
CA LYS A 53 13.15 -3.03 -12.06
C LYS A 53 12.09 -1.99 -12.46
N LYS A 54 12.34 -0.70 -12.22
CA LYS A 54 11.39 0.39 -12.56
C LYS A 54 10.88 0.27 -14.01
N ASP A 55 11.77 0.03 -14.95
CA ASP A 55 11.46 -0.11 -16.39
C ASP A 55 10.73 -1.43 -16.76
N CYS A 56 10.42 -2.26 -15.79
CA CYS A 56 9.74 -3.53 -16.00
C CYS A 56 8.29 -3.50 -15.52
N VAL A 57 7.75 -2.39 -15.03
CA VAL A 57 6.31 -2.29 -14.72
C VAL A 57 5.57 -1.96 -16.01
N GLU A 58 4.69 -2.86 -16.48
CA GLU A 58 3.85 -2.61 -17.65
C GLU A 58 2.65 -1.75 -17.27
N PHE A 59 1.97 -2.10 -16.18
CA PHE A 59 0.86 -1.35 -15.63
C PHE A 59 0.63 -1.69 -14.15
N ARG A 60 -0.17 -0.85 -13.48
CA ARG A 60 -0.73 -1.09 -12.15
C ARG A 60 -2.25 -1.12 -12.23
N SER A 61 -2.87 -2.06 -11.53
CA SER A 61 -4.33 -2.22 -11.44
C SER A 61 -4.90 -1.75 -10.09
N ALA A 62 -4.03 -1.46 -9.13
CA ALA A 62 -4.37 -0.86 -7.84
C ALA A 62 -3.26 0.07 -7.35
N LEU A 63 -3.63 1.08 -6.57
CA LEU A 63 -2.68 1.75 -5.68
C LEU A 63 -2.30 0.78 -4.56
N THR A 64 -1.01 0.70 -4.22
CA THR A 64 -0.57 -0.03 -3.03
C THR A 64 0.35 0.87 -2.23
N LEU A 65 -0.09 1.26 -1.04
CA LEU A 65 0.54 2.31 -0.26
C LEU A 65 0.91 1.82 1.14
N ASP A 66 2.17 1.99 1.56
CA ASP A 66 2.65 1.74 2.91
C ASP A 66 2.35 2.97 3.79
N MET A 67 1.43 2.82 4.76
CA MET A 67 1.12 3.81 5.78
C MET A 67 1.93 3.52 7.04
N ASP A 68 3.17 4.00 7.05
CA ASP A 68 4.14 3.76 8.13
C ASP A 68 3.97 4.69 9.34
N HIS A 69 3.22 5.78 9.18
CA HIS A 69 2.92 6.78 10.20
C HIS A 69 1.40 6.94 10.37
N ALA A 70 0.64 5.85 10.23
CA ALA A 70 -0.81 5.88 10.36
C ALA A 70 -1.25 6.35 11.76
N VAL A 71 -2.29 7.17 11.78
CA VAL A 71 -2.98 7.55 13.02
C VAL A 71 -3.89 6.41 13.48
N GLN A 72 -4.27 6.46 14.76
CA GLN A 72 -5.33 5.58 15.27
C GLN A 72 -6.63 5.84 14.51
N ASP A 73 -7.44 4.80 14.35
CA ASP A 73 -8.75 4.84 13.67
C ASP A 73 -8.71 5.28 12.20
N ILE A 74 -7.54 5.22 11.54
CA ILE A 74 -7.45 5.57 10.11
C ILE A 74 -8.35 4.71 9.21
N PRO A 75 -8.57 3.39 9.44
CA PRO A 75 -9.52 2.64 8.62
C PRO A 75 -10.94 3.19 8.72
N GLU A 76 -11.38 3.53 9.93
CA GLU A 76 -12.71 4.11 10.18
C GLU A 76 -12.84 5.50 9.54
N GLN A 77 -11.78 6.33 9.57
CA GLN A 77 -11.77 7.61 8.87
C GLN A 77 -11.85 7.42 7.35
N VAL A 78 -11.12 6.45 6.80
CA VAL A 78 -11.15 6.17 5.36
C VAL A 78 -12.56 5.75 4.93
N GLU A 79 -13.19 4.85 5.68
CA GLU A 79 -14.57 4.40 5.45
C GLU A 79 -15.60 5.54 5.55
N MET A 80 -15.38 6.52 6.43
CA MET A 80 -16.30 7.65 6.61
C MET A 80 -16.16 8.76 5.56
N PHE A 81 -14.97 8.98 5.02
CA PHE A 81 -14.67 10.17 4.21
C PHE A 81 -14.44 9.89 2.72
N PHE A 82 -14.33 8.63 2.31
CA PHE A 82 -14.05 8.26 0.92
C PHE A 82 -15.02 7.18 0.43
N ASP A 83 -15.50 7.36 -0.80
CA ASP A 83 -16.50 6.46 -1.42
C ASP A 83 -15.86 5.37 -2.32
N PHE A 84 -14.53 5.35 -2.42
CA PHE A 84 -13.82 4.36 -3.22
C PHE A 84 -13.45 3.12 -2.39
N GLN A 85 -13.46 1.96 -3.03
CA GLN A 85 -13.13 0.69 -2.39
C GLN A 85 -11.70 0.74 -1.81
N CYS A 86 -11.56 0.33 -0.55
CA CYS A 86 -10.26 0.26 0.12
C CYS A 86 -10.07 -1.08 0.80
N LEU A 87 -8.90 -1.68 0.61
CA LEU A 87 -8.46 -2.85 1.36
C LEU A 87 -7.31 -2.43 2.25
N ILE A 88 -7.43 -2.66 3.56
CA ILE A 88 -6.41 -2.28 4.53
C ILE A 88 -5.96 -3.50 5.31
N TYR A 89 -4.65 -3.71 5.44
CA TYR A 89 -4.12 -4.71 6.36
C TYR A 89 -2.85 -4.26 7.08
N SER A 90 -2.61 -4.82 8.27
CA SER A 90 -1.45 -4.47 9.08
C SER A 90 -0.14 -5.02 8.50
N THR A 91 0.92 -4.23 8.57
CA THR A 91 2.29 -4.70 8.31
C THR A 91 2.81 -5.53 9.49
N HIS A 92 3.92 -6.25 9.29
CA HIS A 92 4.58 -7.01 10.35
C HIS A 92 5.00 -6.18 11.56
N LYS A 93 5.23 -4.87 11.37
CA LYS A 93 5.66 -3.93 12.42
C LYS A 93 4.50 -3.21 13.10
N HIS A 94 3.26 -3.55 12.78
CA HIS A 94 2.09 -2.94 13.38
C HIS A 94 2.01 -3.24 14.89
N THR A 95 1.76 -2.19 15.69
CA THR A 95 1.25 -2.30 17.06
C THR A 95 0.09 -1.31 17.25
N PRO A 96 -0.79 -1.48 18.26
CA PRO A 96 -1.85 -0.51 18.56
C PRO A 96 -1.34 0.91 18.85
N GLU A 97 -0.15 1.02 19.42
CA GLU A 97 0.50 2.28 19.77
C GLU A 97 1.20 2.91 18.56
N ASN A 98 1.63 2.09 17.59
CA ASN A 98 2.29 2.53 16.36
C ASN A 98 1.64 1.83 15.16
N PRO A 99 0.46 2.29 14.71
CA PRO A 99 -0.22 1.68 13.59
C PRO A 99 0.64 1.77 12.32
N ARG A 100 0.92 0.61 11.72
CA ARG A 100 1.58 0.50 10.41
C ARG A 100 0.77 -0.39 9.50
N LEU A 101 0.18 0.21 8.48
CA LEU A 101 -0.81 -0.44 7.62
C LEU A 101 -0.37 -0.39 6.16
N ARG A 102 -0.98 -1.23 5.34
CA ARG A 102 -0.99 -1.07 3.88
C ARG A 102 -2.39 -0.78 3.43
N LEU A 103 -2.51 0.24 2.60
CA LEU A 103 -3.73 0.64 1.93
C LEU A 103 -3.64 0.22 0.46
N ILE A 104 -4.63 -0.53 0.00
CA ILE A 104 -4.76 -0.97 -1.39
C ILE A 104 -6.08 -0.41 -1.91
N ILE A 105 -6.01 0.29 -3.03
CA ILE A 105 -7.18 0.91 -3.67
C ILE A 105 -7.26 0.37 -5.10
N PRO A 106 -8.20 -0.55 -5.39
CA PRO A 106 -8.46 -1.02 -6.75
C PRO A 106 -8.78 0.15 -7.70
N LEU A 107 -8.26 0.11 -8.92
CA LEU A 107 -8.50 1.13 -9.94
C LEU A 107 -9.51 0.64 -10.97
N SER A 108 -10.36 1.53 -11.47
CA SER A 108 -11.34 1.21 -12.52
C SER A 108 -10.69 0.91 -13.88
N ARG A 109 -9.43 1.30 -14.08
CA ARG A 109 -8.59 0.92 -15.22
C ARG A 109 -7.13 0.78 -14.82
N ASN A 110 -6.41 0.02 -15.64
CA ASN A 110 -4.96 -0.03 -15.55
C ASN A 110 -4.34 1.35 -15.81
N VAL A 111 -3.29 1.67 -15.06
CA VAL A 111 -2.50 2.89 -15.21
C VAL A 111 -1.05 2.57 -15.56
N SER A 112 -0.45 3.45 -16.36
CA SER A 112 1.00 3.43 -16.61
C SER A 112 1.80 3.73 -15.35
N PRO A 113 3.11 3.43 -15.32
CA PRO A 113 3.98 3.77 -14.19
C PRO A 113 3.96 5.26 -13.82
N ASP A 114 3.86 6.17 -14.80
CA ASP A 114 3.88 7.62 -14.53
C ASP A 114 2.54 8.09 -13.94
N GLU A 115 1.42 7.62 -14.51
CA GLU A 115 0.08 7.87 -13.97
C GLU A 115 -0.03 7.34 -12.53
N TYR A 116 0.52 6.15 -12.25
CA TYR A 116 0.51 5.58 -10.90
C TYR A 116 1.09 6.54 -9.87
N VAL A 117 2.24 7.16 -10.14
CA VAL A 117 2.89 8.06 -9.18
C VAL A 117 2.01 9.29 -8.91
N ALA A 118 1.49 9.91 -9.97
CA ALA A 118 0.65 11.10 -9.86
C ALA A 118 -0.67 10.81 -9.12
N VAL A 119 -1.35 9.71 -9.45
CA VAL A 119 -2.58 9.28 -8.79
C VAL A 119 -2.30 8.95 -7.32
N ALA A 120 -1.27 8.14 -7.05
CA ALA A 120 -0.92 7.72 -5.70
C ALA A 120 -0.60 8.91 -4.78
N ARG A 121 0.17 9.89 -5.27
CA ARG A 121 0.49 11.09 -4.49
C ARG A 121 -0.72 11.98 -4.26
N LYS A 122 -1.62 12.09 -5.24
CA LYS A 122 -2.84 12.90 -5.07
C LYS A 122 -3.82 12.28 -4.08
N VAL A 123 -4.01 10.97 -4.14
CA VAL A 123 -4.82 10.24 -3.16
C VAL A 123 -4.19 10.30 -1.77
N ALA A 124 -2.85 10.19 -1.68
CA ALA A 124 -2.16 10.35 -0.40
C ALA A 124 -2.33 11.77 0.16
N GLU A 125 -2.32 12.82 -0.66
CA GLU A 125 -2.66 14.19 -0.25
C GLU A 125 -4.05 14.26 0.39
N ASP A 126 -5.06 13.64 -0.23
CA ASP A 126 -6.44 13.66 0.28
C ASP A 126 -6.59 12.96 1.63
N ILE A 127 -5.95 11.79 1.78
CA ILE A 127 -6.01 10.98 3.00
C ILE A 127 -5.14 11.61 4.11
N GLY A 128 -4.02 12.20 3.73
CA GLY A 128 -3.02 12.78 4.63
C GLY A 128 -1.64 12.24 4.32
N ILE A 129 -0.91 12.96 3.46
CA ILE A 129 0.35 12.49 2.85
C ILE A 129 1.43 12.15 3.87
N GLU A 130 1.37 12.79 5.04
CA GLU A 130 2.31 12.58 6.14
C GLU A 130 2.27 11.16 6.72
N MET A 131 1.16 10.45 6.56
CA MET A 131 1.02 9.07 7.06
C MET A 131 1.79 8.03 6.24
N PHE A 132 2.18 8.37 5.01
CA PHE A 132 2.73 7.41 4.05
C PHE A 132 4.26 7.42 4.03
N ASP A 133 4.85 6.24 3.80
CA ASP A 133 6.28 6.12 3.53
C ASP A 133 6.65 6.84 2.22
N ASP A 134 7.72 7.62 2.25
CA ASP A 134 8.12 8.50 1.16
C ASP A 134 8.50 7.75 -0.14
N THR A 135 8.78 6.43 -0.03
CA THR A 135 9.12 5.56 -1.16
C THR A 135 7.93 4.76 -1.68
N THR A 136 6.76 4.85 -1.04
CA THR A 136 5.60 4.00 -1.39
C THR A 136 5.05 4.25 -2.80
N TYR A 137 5.35 5.42 -3.37
CA TYR A 137 4.89 5.84 -4.69
C TYR A 137 5.69 5.19 -5.84
N GLU A 138 6.71 4.38 -5.55
CA GLU A 138 7.48 3.71 -6.59
C GLU A 138 6.63 2.68 -7.37
N PRO A 139 6.51 2.78 -8.71
CA PRO A 139 5.67 1.85 -9.48
C PRO A 139 6.08 0.39 -9.36
N SER A 140 7.38 0.12 -9.17
CA SER A 140 7.95 -1.21 -9.00
C SER A 140 7.91 -1.73 -7.57
N ARG A 141 7.33 -0.98 -6.62
CA ARG A 141 7.27 -1.37 -5.21
C ARG A 141 6.56 -2.71 -5.08
N LEU A 142 7.24 -3.66 -4.45
CA LEU A 142 6.64 -4.90 -3.99
C LEU A 142 6.06 -4.69 -2.60
N MET A 143 4.80 -5.09 -2.41
CA MET A 143 4.19 -5.23 -1.09
C MET A 143 4.29 -6.66 -0.60
N TYR A 144 4.69 -6.84 0.66
CA TYR A 144 4.68 -8.16 1.27
C TYR A 144 3.25 -8.62 1.55
N TRP A 145 3.01 -9.91 1.38
CA TRP A 145 1.80 -10.54 1.93
C TRP A 145 1.74 -10.32 3.45
N PRO A 146 0.54 -10.37 4.06
CA PRO A 146 0.43 -10.13 5.49
C PRO A 146 1.18 -11.20 6.29
N SER A 147 2.08 -10.76 7.16
CA SER A 147 2.72 -11.59 8.18
C SER A 147 2.67 -10.86 9.51
N THR A 148 2.54 -11.61 10.60
CA THR A 148 2.41 -11.06 11.95
C THR A 148 3.17 -11.93 12.94
N SER A 149 3.93 -11.33 13.85
CA SER A 149 4.56 -12.03 14.98
C SER A 149 3.53 -12.87 15.77
N ALA A 150 4.02 -13.89 16.49
CA ALA A 150 3.20 -14.89 17.17
C ALA A 150 2.14 -14.27 18.10
N ASP A 151 2.48 -13.19 18.79
CA ASP A 151 1.64 -12.44 19.72
C ASP A 151 1.21 -11.06 19.18
N GLY A 152 1.50 -10.76 17.92
CA GLY A 152 1.12 -9.49 17.30
C GLY A 152 -0.37 -9.38 17.00
N LYS A 153 -0.87 -8.16 16.85
CA LYS A 153 -2.25 -7.92 16.40
C LYS A 153 -2.28 -7.79 14.88
N PHE A 154 -3.15 -8.57 14.26
CA PHE A 154 -3.40 -8.48 12.83
C PHE A 154 -4.71 -7.71 12.61
N ILE A 155 -4.68 -6.77 11.67
CA ILE A 155 -5.84 -6.00 11.24
C ILE A 155 -6.05 -6.28 9.75
N PHE A 156 -7.30 -6.51 9.39
CA PHE A 156 -7.79 -6.49 8.02
C PHE A 156 -9.12 -5.72 7.98
N ARG A 157 -9.31 -4.89 6.95
CA ARG A 157 -10.55 -4.18 6.64
C ARG A 157 -10.77 -4.23 5.13
N ASP A 158 -11.99 -4.58 4.75
CA ASP A 158 -12.51 -4.45 3.40
C ASP A 158 -13.59 -3.38 3.46
N ILE A 159 -13.28 -2.21 2.93
CA ILE A 159 -14.15 -1.03 2.94
C ILE A 159 -14.84 -1.01 1.58
N GLU A 160 -16.16 -1.09 1.60
CA GLU A 160 -17.01 -1.05 0.41
C GLU A 160 -16.89 0.28 -0.32
N GLY A 161 -17.05 0.24 -1.64
CA GLY A 161 -16.99 1.42 -2.50
C GLY A 161 -16.77 1.02 -3.95
N GLU A 162 -16.67 2.02 -4.83
CA GLU A 162 -16.38 1.80 -6.24
C GLU A 162 -14.86 1.78 -6.49
N PRO A 163 -14.34 1.04 -7.49
CA PRO A 163 -12.95 1.16 -7.90
C PRO A 163 -12.61 2.61 -8.24
N LEU A 164 -11.49 3.11 -7.72
CA LEU A 164 -11.08 4.50 -7.91
C LEU A 164 -10.84 4.79 -9.39
N ASN A 165 -11.47 5.86 -9.90
CA ASN A 165 -11.24 6.32 -11.27
C ASN A 165 -9.94 7.17 -11.35
N PRO A 166 -8.85 6.67 -11.94
CA PRO A 166 -7.61 7.43 -12.02
C PRO A 166 -7.73 8.68 -12.88
N ASP A 167 -8.62 8.73 -13.87
CA ASP A 167 -8.79 9.91 -14.73
C ASP A 167 -9.37 11.10 -13.96
N GLU A 168 -10.31 10.84 -13.04
CA GLU A 168 -10.87 11.88 -12.17
C GLU A 168 -9.78 12.45 -11.26
N VAL A 169 -8.91 11.60 -10.70
CA VAL A 169 -7.78 12.04 -9.88
C VAL A 169 -6.77 12.86 -10.69
N LEU A 170 -6.38 12.36 -11.88
CA LEU A 170 -5.43 13.05 -12.76
C LEU A 170 -5.95 14.41 -13.24
N SER A 171 -7.27 14.55 -13.42
CA SER A 171 -7.91 15.80 -13.85
C SER A 171 -7.81 16.95 -12.83
N ARG A 172 -7.42 16.64 -11.59
CA ARG A 172 -7.22 17.63 -10.52
C ARG A 172 -5.87 18.35 -10.57
N TYR A 173 -4.94 17.87 -11.39
CA TYR A 173 -3.68 18.56 -11.66
C TYR A 173 -3.86 19.59 -12.77
N GLN A 174 -3.00 20.62 -12.82
CA GLN A 174 -2.93 21.46 -14.02
C GLN A 174 -2.20 20.69 -15.12
N ASP A 175 -1.04 20.11 -14.78
CA ASP A 175 -0.37 19.09 -15.58
C ASP A 175 0.20 18.00 -14.68
N TRP A 176 -0.47 16.84 -14.64
CA TRP A 176 0.01 15.70 -13.84
C TRP A 176 1.36 15.15 -14.32
N ARG A 177 1.83 15.52 -15.51
CA ARG A 177 3.17 15.14 -16.01
C ARG A 177 4.26 16.04 -15.46
N ASP A 178 3.91 17.22 -14.94
CA ASP A 178 4.85 18.06 -14.20
C ASP A 178 4.99 17.52 -12.78
N SER A 179 6.10 16.82 -12.52
CA SER A 179 6.37 16.22 -11.21
C SER A 179 6.61 17.24 -10.10
N SER A 180 6.80 18.52 -10.44
CA SER A 180 6.88 19.60 -9.45
C SER A 180 5.52 19.95 -8.84
N GLU A 181 4.41 19.60 -9.51
CA GLU A 181 3.05 19.74 -8.97
C GLU A 181 2.67 18.59 -8.02
N TRP A 182 3.47 17.52 -7.96
CA TRP A 182 3.12 16.35 -7.18
C TRP A 182 3.25 16.61 -5.68
N PRO A 183 2.21 16.29 -4.89
CA PRO A 183 2.28 16.41 -3.44
C PRO A 183 3.43 15.58 -2.86
N VAL A 184 4.17 16.17 -1.93
CA VAL A 184 5.24 15.54 -1.17
C VAL A 184 5.02 15.73 0.32
N SER A 185 5.46 14.76 1.13
CA SER A 185 5.49 14.95 2.59
C SER A 185 6.53 16.00 2.95
N SER A 186 6.38 16.61 4.12
CA SER A 186 7.35 17.52 4.73
C SER A 186 8.75 16.91 4.90
N ARG A 187 8.87 15.57 4.91
CA ARG A 187 10.16 14.84 4.98
C ARG A 187 10.96 14.89 3.68
N GLN A 188 10.32 15.18 2.55
CA GLN A 188 10.95 15.24 1.23
C GLN A 188 11.19 16.69 0.75
N GLN A 189 10.81 17.70 1.54
CA GLN A 189 11.01 19.13 1.22
C GLN A 189 12.44 19.60 1.51
#